data_AF-A0A8J7BR51-F1
#
_entry.id   AF-A0A8J7BR51-F1
#
_cell.length_a   1.000
_cell.length_b   1.000
_cell.length_c   1.000
_cell.angle_alpha   90.00
_cell.angle_beta   90.00
_cell.angle_gamma   90.00
#
_symmetry.space_group_name_H-M   'P 1'
#
loop_
_entity.id
_entity.type
_entity.pdbx_description
1 polymer ?
#
loop_
_entity_poly.entity_id
_entity_poly.type
_entity_poly.pdbx_seq_one_letter_code
_entity_poly.pdbx_strand_id
1 'polypeptide(L)'
;MSIHVERSIRIDRSPQELYQFWRNFENLPRFMNHLESVKVLDEQRSHWITKAPLGNHIEWDAEITQDQENELICWRSLPGSNVPNEGCVSFRSSEYEAGTEVKVTMDYSPFGGMAGAVIATFLGEAPDGQLYEDLWRLKQEIEGGNTAL
;
A
#
# COMPACT_ATOMS: atom_id res chain seq x y z
N MET A 1 2.42 -9.91 18.93
CA MET A 1 1.09 -10.04 18.28
C MET A 1 1.16 -9.13 17.07
N SER A 2 1.11 -9.68 15.86
CA SER A 2 0.97 -8.89 14.64
C SER A 2 -0.51 -8.62 14.37
N ILE A 3 -0.79 -7.48 13.76
CA ILE A 3 -2.12 -7.11 13.27
C ILE A 3 -2.09 -7.37 11.77
N HIS A 4 -2.90 -8.32 11.33
CA HIS A 4 -3.08 -8.67 9.93
C HIS A 4 -4.38 -8.06 9.41
N VAL A 5 -4.31 -7.39 8.26
CA VAL A 5 -5.45 -6.76 7.59
C VAL A 5 -5.46 -7.21 6.14
N GLU A 6 -6.63 -7.62 5.63
CA GLU A 6 -6.80 -8.01 4.23
C GLU A 6 -8.05 -7.35 3.66
N ARG A 7 -7.95 -6.76 2.46
CA ARG A 7 -9.09 -6.27 1.69
C ARG A 7 -8.90 -6.53 0.21
N SER A 8 -10.03 -6.68 -0.50
CA SER A 8 -10.05 -6.71 -1.95
C SER A 8 -11.09 -5.76 -2.54
N ILE A 9 -10.83 -5.31 -3.76
CA ILE A 9 -11.77 -4.54 -4.57
C ILE A 9 -11.60 -4.92 -6.05
N ARG A 10 -12.68 -4.77 -6.81
CA ARG A 10 -12.66 -4.94 -8.26
C ARG A 10 -12.43 -3.60 -8.96
N ILE A 11 -11.45 -3.54 -9.86
CA ILE A 11 -11.12 -2.36 -10.67
C ILE A 11 -11.24 -2.72 -12.15
N ASP A 12 -11.91 -1.87 -12.94
CA ASP A 12 -12.16 -2.04 -14.37
C ASP A 12 -10.93 -1.65 -15.22
N ARG A 13 -9.80 -2.30 -14.93
CA ARG A 13 -8.54 -2.22 -15.67
C ARG A 13 -7.87 -3.57 -15.75
N SER A 14 -6.93 -3.70 -16.68
CA SER A 14 -6.13 -4.92 -16.82
C SER A 14 -5.18 -5.13 -15.63
N PRO A 15 -4.80 -6.39 -15.32
CA PRO A 15 -3.78 -6.66 -14.30
C PRO A 15 -2.47 -5.94 -14.61
N GLN A 16 -2.13 -5.81 -15.89
CA GLN A 16 -0.93 -5.13 -16.35
C GLN A 16 -0.92 -3.65 -15.97
N GLU A 17 -1.99 -2.91 -16.24
CA GLU A 17 -2.08 -1.49 -15.90
C GLU A 17 -1.99 -1.27 -14.39
N LEU A 18 -2.68 -2.11 -13.61
CA LEU A 18 -2.70 -2.03 -12.15
C LEU A 18 -1.35 -2.37 -11.55
N TYR A 19 -0.70 -3.43 -12.06
CA TYR A 19 0.64 -3.81 -11.66
C TYR A 19 1.65 -2.71 -11.97
N GLN A 20 1.64 -2.15 -13.17
CA GLN A 20 2.56 -1.07 -13.55
C GLN A 20 2.35 0.18 -12.70
N PHE A 21 1.09 0.56 -12.44
CA PHE A 21 0.78 1.68 -11.56
C PHE A 21 1.31 1.45 -10.15
N TRP A 22 1.09 0.26 -9.59
CA TRP A 22 1.52 -0.06 -8.24
C TRP A 22 3.03 -0.21 -8.14
N ARG A 23 3.68 -0.84 -9.13
CA ARG A 23 5.13 -1.11 -9.13
C ARG A 23 5.97 0.16 -9.02
N ASN A 24 5.42 1.29 -9.48
CA ASN A 24 5.92 2.60 -9.13
C ASN A 24 5.37 3.03 -7.77
N PHE A 25 6.10 2.74 -6.68
CA PHE A 25 5.67 3.06 -5.31
C PHE A 25 5.48 4.57 -5.07
N GLU A 26 6.01 5.46 -5.91
CA GLU A 26 5.73 6.91 -5.81
C GLU A 26 4.26 7.26 -6.06
N ASN A 27 3.47 6.32 -6.61
CA ASN A 27 2.02 6.46 -6.76
C ASN A 27 1.23 6.16 -5.48
N LEU A 28 1.80 5.46 -4.49
CA LEU A 28 1.07 5.06 -3.28
C LEU A 28 0.44 6.23 -2.51
N PRO A 29 1.15 7.38 -2.29
CA PRO A 29 0.57 8.53 -1.60
C PRO A 29 -0.65 9.15 -2.28
N ARG A 30 -0.94 8.80 -3.54
CA ARG A 30 -2.14 9.29 -4.26
C ARG A 30 -3.43 8.68 -3.73
N PHE A 31 -3.36 7.51 -3.14
CA PHE A 31 -4.55 6.78 -2.65
C PHE A 31 -4.41 6.26 -1.22
N MET A 32 -3.18 6.12 -0.70
CA MET A 32 -2.88 5.78 0.69
C MET A 32 -2.63 7.06 1.49
N ASN A 33 -3.69 7.67 2.03
CA ASN A 33 -3.63 9.00 2.65
C ASN A 33 -2.71 9.12 3.89
N HIS A 34 -2.37 7.99 4.50
CA HIS A 34 -1.43 7.96 5.60
C HIS A 34 0.00 8.21 5.13
N LEU A 35 0.33 7.92 3.88
CA LEU A 35 1.62 8.23 3.29
C LEU A 35 1.64 9.68 2.82
N GLU A 36 2.68 10.41 3.24
CA GLU A 36 2.96 11.74 2.75
C GLU A 36 3.75 11.70 1.45
N SER A 37 4.77 10.85 1.41
CA SER A 37 5.58 10.65 0.22
C SER A 37 6.21 9.26 0.21
N VAL A 38 6.45 8.77 -0.99
CA VAL A 38 7.32 7.62 -1.25
C VAL A 38 8.28 8.04 -2.35
N LYS A 39 9.57 7.84 -2.11
CA LYS A 39 10.64 8.13 -3.06
C LYS A 39 11.35 6.85 -3.42
N VAL A 40 11.37 6.49 -4.70
CA VAL A 40 12.10 5.31 -5.16
C VAL A 40 13.61 5.62 -5.12
N LEU A 41 14.38 4.75 -4.46
CA LEU A 41 15.83 4.90 -4.32
C LEU A 41 16.57 4.11 -5.41
N ASP A 42 16.07 2.92 -5.73
CA ASP A 42 16.57 2.04 -6.78
C ASP A 42 15.50 1.01 -7.19
N GLU A 43 15.87 -0.04 -7.92
CA GLU A 43 14.94 -1.05 -8.45
C GLU A 43 14.09 -1.77 -7.38
N GLN A 44 14.62 -1.92 -6.17
CA GLN A 44 13.96 -2.67 -5.09
C GLN A 44 13.66 -1.83 -3.85
N ARG A 45 14.34 -0.70 -3.66
CA ARG A 45 14.25 0.09 -2.42
C ARG A 45 13.56 1.43 -2.61
N SER A 46 12.87 1.86 -1.57
CA SER A 46 12.16 3.14 -1.52
C SER A 46 12.16 3.71 -0.10
N HIS A 47 12.13 5.04 0.01
CA HIS A 47 12.04 5.78 1.26
C HIS A 47 10.63 6.34 1.44
N TRP A 48 10.00 6.04 2.56
CA TRP A 48 8.59 6.33 2.84
C TRP A 48 8.48 7.30 4.00
N ILE A 49 7.55 8.24 3.90
CA ILE A 49 7.25 9.23 4.93
C ILE A 49 5.76 9.18 5.22
N THR A 50 5.37 9.13 6.49
CA THR A 50 3.98 9.27 6.95
C THR A 50 3.82 10.49 7.86
N LYS A 51 2.62 11.09 7.84
CA LYS A 51 2.25 12.17 8.76
C LYS A 51 1.81 11.59 10.10
N ALA A 52 2.57 11.86 11.15
CA ALA A 52 2.17 11.56 12.51
C ALA A 52 1.42 12.73 13.16
N PRO A 53 0.64 12.49 14.24
CA PRO A 53 0.02 13.54 15.02
C PRO A 53 0.99 14.65 15.43
N LEU A 54 0.45 15.86 15.58
CA LEU A 54 1.19 17.07 15.97
C LEU A 54 2.23 17.57 14.95
N GLY A 55 2.09 17.18 13.68
CA GLY A 55 2.99 17.65 12.60
C GLY A 55 4.35 16.98 12.62
N ASN A 56 4.48 15.82 13.29
CA ASN A 56 5.69 15.01 13.21
C ASN A 56 5.65 14.12 11.96
N HIS A 57 6.82 13.69 11.52
CA HIS A 57 6.96 12.72 10.42
C HIS A 57 7.60 11.44 10.95
N ILE A 58 7.17 10.31 10.40
CA ILE A 58 7.84 9.03 10.64
C ILE A 58 8.30 8.52 9.28
N GLU A 59 9.55 8.09 9.25
CA GLU A 59 10.24 7.75 8.01
C GLU A 59 10.88 6.37 8.13
N TRP A 60 10.86 5.62 7.03
CA TRP A 60 11.53 4.33 6.93
C TRP A 60 11.89 4.01 5.49
N ASP A 61 12.86 3.13 5.32
CA ASP A 61 13.17 2.51 4.04
C ASP A 61 12.45 1.17 3.94
N ALA A 62 11.93 0.86 2.76
CA ALA A 62 11.29 -0.41 2.42
C ALA A 62 11.96 -1.05 1.20
N GLU A 63 11.89 -2.37 1.13
CA GLU A 63 12.34 -3.18 0.00
C GLU A 63 11.20 -4.03 -0.57
N ILE A 64 11.20 -4.21 -1.89
CA ILE A 64 10.36 -5.20 -2.58
C ILE A 64 10.95 -6.59 -2.34
N THR A 65 10.14 -7.50 -1.81
CA THR A 65 10.54 -8.88 -1.48
C THR A 65 10.06 -9.89 -2.52
N GLN A 66 8.98 -9.58 -3.24
CA GLN A 66 8.50 -10.34 -4.39
C GLN A 66 8.00 -9.39 -5.46
N ASP A 67 8.35 -9.70 -6.71
CA ASP A 67 8.02 -8.93 -7.89
C ASP A 67 7.65 -9.91 -9.01
N GLN A 68 6.37 -10.28 -9.07
CA GLN A 68 5.84 -11.20 -10.08
C GLN A 68 4.97 -10.40 -11.05
N GLU A 69 5.46 -10.28 -12.28
CA GLU A 69 4.89 -9.40 -13.29
C GLU A 69 3.38 -9.65 -13.48
N ASN A 70 2.59 -8.57 -13.34
CA ASN A 70 1.13 -8.59 -13.48
C ASN A 70 0.35 -9.42 -12.45
N GLU A 71 1.03 -9.99 -11.45
CA GLU A 71 0.43 -10.94 -10.51
C GLU A 71 0.57 -10.54 -9.03
N LEU A 72 1.77 -10.15 -8.59
CA LEU A 72 2.06 -9.94 -7.18
C LEU A 72 3.22 -8.97 -6.96
N ILE A 73 3.04 -8.04 -6.01
CA ILE A 73 4.15 -7.26 -5.45
C ILE A 73 4.07 -7.37 -3.93
N CYS A 74 5.15 -7.80 -3.29
CA CYS A 74 5.30 -7.80 -1.84
C CYS A 74 6.43 -6.86 -1.43
N TRP A 75 6.27 -6.21 -0.29
CA TRP A 75 7.27 -5.31 0.29
C TRP A 75 7.36 -5.49 1.79
N ARG A 76 8.48 -5.04 2.35
CA ARG A 76 8.66 -4.90 3.79
C ARG A 76 9.57 -3.74 4.13
N SER A 77 9.44 -3.23 5.34
CA SER A 77 10.39 -2.29 5.91
C SER A 77 11.76 -2.93 6.14
N LEU A 78 12.84 -2.18 5.96
CA LEU A 78 14.20 -2.67 6.21
C LEU A 78 14.42 -3.01 7.71
N PRO A 79 15.32 -3.95 8.03
CA PRO A 79 15.68 -4.27 9.41
C PRO A 79 16.13 -3.02 10.19
N GLY A 80 15.59 -2.84 11.40
CA GLY A 80 15.89 -1.67 12.23
C GLY A 80 15.01 -0.44 11.96
N SER A 81 14.05 -0.54 11.03
CA SER A 81 13.02 0.48 10.85
C SER A 81 12.20 0.70 12.12
N ASN A 82 11.90 1.96 12.42
CA ASN A 82 10.98 2.36 13.49
C ASN A 82 9.53 2.00 13.18
N VAL A 83 9.23 1.56 11.96
CA VAL A 83 7.93 1.10 11.49
C VAL A 83 8.13 -0.25 10.82
N PRO A 84 8.12 -1.37 11.55
CA PRO A 84 8.03 -2.70 10.94
C PRO A 84 6.64 -2.91 10.32
N ASN A 85 6.55 -2.69 9.00
CA ASN A 85 5.42 -3.09 8.18
C ASN A 85 5.85 -4.08 7.09
N GLU A 86 4.93 -4.95 6.72
CA GLU A 86 5.01 -5.82 5.54
C GLU A 86 3.67 -5.76 4.82
N GLY A 87 3.71 -5.89 3.50
CA GLY A 87 2.50 -5.88 2.70
C GLY A 87 2.67 -6.64 1.39
N CYS A 88 1.55 -7.07 0.84
CA CYS A 88 1.49 -7.62 -0.51
C CYS A 88 0.24 -7.12 -1.21
N VAL A 89 0.36 -6.88 -2.51
CA VAL A 89 -0.75 -6.72 -3.43
C VAL A 89 -0.73 -7.83 -4.46
N SER A 90 -1.87 -8.47 -4.69
CA SER A 90 -2.07 -9.39 -5.81
C SER A 90 -3.11 -8.88 -6.79
N PHE A 91 -2.91 -9.18 -8.07
CA PHE A 91 -3.77 -8.82 -9.19
C PHE A 91 -4.31 -10.10 -9.82
N ARG A 92 -5.62 -10.30 -9.80
CA ARG A 92 -6.27 -11.50 -10.36
C ARG A 92 -7.32 -11.10 -11.38
N SER A 93 -7.10 -11.47 -12.63
CA SER A 93 -8.14 -11.40 -13.66
C SER A 93 -9.16 -12.51 -13.48
N SER A 94 -10.41 -12.25 -13.87
CA SER A 94 -11.45 -13.29 -14.00
C SER A 94 -11.71 -13.58 -15.47
N GLU A 95 -11.85 -14.86 -15.83
CA GLU A 95 -12.31 -15.26 -17.17
C GLU A 95 -13.80 -14.92 -17.39
N TYR A 96 -14.57 -14.76 -16.32
CA TYR A 96 -16.02 -14.63 -16.36
C TYR A 96 -16.52 -13.19 -16.15
N GLU A 97 -15.66 -12.30 -15.65
CA GLU A 97 -16.03 -10.93 -15.32
C GLU A 97 -14.93 -9.96 -15.78
N ALA A 98 -15.30 -8.85 -16.43
CA ALA A 98 -14.37 -7.84 -16.95
C ALA A 98 -13.77 -6.94 -15.85
N GLY A 99 -12.44 -6.79 -15.83
CA GLY A 99 -11.69 -6.11 -14.77
C GLY A 99 -10.83 -7.06 -13.92
N THR A 100 -10.18 -6.50 -12.91
CA THR A 100 -9.19 -7.18 -12.06
C THR A 100 -9.59 -7.10 -10.59
N GLU A 101 -9.55 -8.23 -9.90
CA GLU A 101 -9.57 -8.25 -8.44
C GLU A 101 -8.19 -7.84 -7.93
N VAL A 102 -8.17 -6.73 -7.19
CA VAL A 102 -7.00 -6.25 -6.47
C VAL A 102 -7.18 -6.64 -5.02
N LYS A 103 -6.22 -7.39 -4.47
CA LYS A 103 -6.22 -7.77 -3.06
C LYS A 103 -4.96 -7.28 -2.38
N VAL A 104 -5.11 -6.62 -1.24
CA VAL A 104 -3.99 -6.17 -0.40
C VAL A 104 -4.06 -6.83 0.95
N THR A 105 -2.91 -7.35 1.38
CA THR A 105 -2.67 -7.82 2.74
C THR A 105 -1.60 -6.95 3.38
N MET A 106 -1.81 -6.53 4.62
CA MET A 106 -0.84 -5.78 5.42
C MET A 106 -0.64 -6.46 6.76
N ASP A 107 0.62 -6.63 7.14
CA ASP A 107 1.02 -7.14 8.44
C ASP A 107 1.78 -6.05 9.19
N TYR A 108 1.23 -5.67 10.34
CA TYR A 108 1.83 -4.67 11.22
C TYR A 108 2.28 -5.36 12.50
N SER A 109 3.57 -5.27 12.79
CA SER A 109 4.13 -5.83 14.03
C SER A 109 4.41 -4.70 15.02
N PRO A 110 3.57 -4.47 16.03
CA PRO A 110 3.95 -3.62 17.16
C PRO A 110 5.05 -4.32 17.96
N PHE A 111 6.31 -4.16 17.54
CA PHE A 111 7.47 -4.64 18.30
C PHE A 111 8.19 -3.46 18.97
N GLY A 112 8.54 -3.67 20.25
CA GLY A 112 9.75 -3.09 20.84
C GLY A 112 9.85 -1.57 21.01
N GLY A 113 8.75 -0.85 21.25
CA GLY A 113 8.84 0.57 21.65
C GLY A 113 8.37 1.60 20.63
N MET A 114 7.65 1.18 19.57
CA MET A 114 6.86 2.13 18.78
C MET A 114 5.91 2.89 19.71
N ALA A 115 6.03 4.22 19.77
CA ALA A 115 5.12 5.06 20.55
C ALA A 115 3.68 4.86 20.08
N GLY A 116 2.69 4.90 20.97
CA GLY A 116 1.28 4.72 20.60
C GLY A 116 0.79 5.65 19.48
N ALA A 117 1.42 6.82 19.32
CA ALA A 117 1.17 7.74 18.20
C ALA A 117 1.53 7.15 16.83
N VAL A 118 2.59 6.33 16.74
CA VAL A 118 2.98 5.61 15.50
C VAL A 118 1.88 4.63 15.12
N ILE A 119 1.43 3.80 16.08
CA ILE A 119 0.36 2.82 15.88
C ILE A 119 -0.94 3.51 15.42
N ALA A 120 -1.33 4.61 16.07
CA ALA A 120 -2.51 5.38 15.69
C ALA A 120 -2.41 6.00 14.28
N THR A 121 -1.20 6.35 13.83
CA THR A 121 -0.97 6.90 12.48
C THR A 121 -1.19 5.86 11.39
N PHE A 122 -0.69 4.63 11.61
CA PHE A 122 -0.77 3.56 10.61
C PHE A 122 -2.09 2.79 10.62
N LEU A 123 -2.75 2.71 11.78
CA LEU A 123 -3.89 1.80 11.98
C LEU A 123 -5.17 2.53 12.37
N GLY A 124 -5.09 3.80 12.79
CA GLY A 124 -6.24 4.52 13.36
C GLY A 124 -6.92 3.74 14.50
N GLU A 125 -8.22 4.01 14.69
CA GLU A 125 -9.06 3.21 15.60
C GLU A 125 -9.58 1.90 14.94
N ALA A 126 -9.51 1.79 13.61
CA ALA A 126 -10.03 0.67 12.83
C ALA A 126 -9.19 0.40 11.55
N PRO A 127 -8.12 -0.41 11.66
CA PRO A 127 -7.17 -0.62 10.55
C PRO A 127 -7.80 -1.18 9.27
N ASP A 128 -8.83 -2.02 9.44
CA ASP A 128 -9.58 -2.66 8.37
C ASP A 128 -10.47 -1.68 7.58
N GLY A 129 -10.86 -0.55 8.18
CA GLY A 129 -11.57 0.53 7.49
C GLY A 129 -10.65 1.35 6.61
N GLN A 130 -9.44 1.65 7.10
CA GLN A 130 -8.46 2.46 6.38
C GLN A 130 -7.99 1.80 5.08
N LEU A 131 -7.67 0.50 5.11
CA LEU A 131 -7.28 -0.23 3.90
C LEU A 131 -8.40 -0.30 2.86
N TYR A 132 -9.66 -0.43 3.31
CA TYR A 132 -10.82 -0.39 2.43
C TYR A 132 -10.95 0.96 1.72
N GLU A 133 -10.83 2.07 2.47
CA GLU A 133 -10.89 3.41 1.88
C GLU A 133 -9.76 3.68 0.89
N ASP A 134 -8.54 3.22 1.20
CA ASP A 134 -7.39 3.40 0.32
C ASP A 134 -7.58 2.63 -0.99
N LEU A 135 -8.11 1.39 -0.94
CA LEU A 135 -8.50 0.64 -2.14
C LEU A 135 -9.64 1.30 -2.93
N TRP A 136 -10.59 1.93 -2.24
CA TRP A 136 -11.64 2.69 -2.91
C TRP A 136 -11.10 3.93 -3.61
N ARG A 137 -10.17 4.67 -2.98
CA ARG A 137 -9.44 5.79 -3.59
C ARG A 137 -8.63 5.34 -4.80
N LEU A 138 -7.95 4.19 -4.72
CA LEU A 138 -7.23 3.59 -5.85
C LEU A 138 -8.17 3.37 -7.04
N LYS A 139 -9.34 2.78 -6.79
CA LYS A 139 -10.35 2.56 -7.83
C LYS A 139 -10.75 3.89 -8.49
N GLN A 140 -11.01 4.94 -7.71
CA GLN A 140 -11.37 6.25 -8.24
C GLN A 140 -10.24 6.91 -9.04
N GLU A 141 -8.99 6.85 -8.57
CA GLU A 141 -7.82 7.39 -9.27
C GLU A 141 -7.64 6.72 -10.64
N ILE A 142 -7.74 5.38 -10.68
CA ILE A 142 -7.52 4.58 -11.88
C ILE A 142 -8.68 4.67 -12.87
N GLU A 143 -9.92 4.63 -12.39
CA GLU A 143 -11.12 4.65 -13.23
C GLU A 143 -11.49 6.08 -13.67
N GLY A 144 -11.34 7.06 -12.76
CA GLY A 144 -11.63 8.47 -13.00
C GLY A 144 -10.64 9.16 -13.94
N GLY A 145 -9.41 8.65 -14.06
CA GLY A 145 -8.42 9.10 -15.04
C GLY A 145 -8.83 8.88 -16.51
N ASN A 146 -9.92 8.17 -16.79
CA ASN A 146 -10.43 7.90 -18.13
C ASN A 146 -11.62 8.79 -18.51
N THR A 147 -11.45 10.11 -18.33
CA THR A 147 -12.28 11.15 -18.97
C THR A 147 -11.45 11.91 -20.01
N ALA A 148 -10.95 11.18 -21.01
CA ALA A 148 -10.60 11.76 -22.30
C ALA A 148 -11.30 10.91 -23.37
N LEU A 149 -12.45 11.42 -23.82
CA LEU A 149 -13.15 10.98 -25.04
C LEU A 149 -12.34 11.39 -26.28
#